data_AF-A0A0W0SK25-F1
#
_entry.id   AF-A0A0W0SK25-F1
#
_cell.length_a   1.000
_cell.length_b   1.000
_cell.length_c   1.000
_cell.angle_alpha   90.00
_cell.angle_beta   90.00
_cell.angle_gamma   90.00
#
_symmetry.space_group_name_H-M   'P 1'
#
loop_
_entity.id
_entity.type
_entity.pdbx_description
1 polymer ?
#
loop_
_entity_poly.entity_id
_entity_poly.type
_entity_poly.pdbx_seq_one_letter_code
_entity_poly.pdbx_strand_id
1 'polypeptide(L)'
;MDILLTLYVIGFVVNLYRTYVTMIGFKNMQQTLSVNVFKERPELMRYLVLKVIFWPYYFVTEKSPLVRFSETFFKHYGDQGCRYYGTRGIANFVNDLTKGKQRYQHYKVQHFVWELNSPVYPKGNLQVKEHYAEIILAVHKDHCLFQMVMTDKPFRSRGKISRYMLDSCEKLSHEETCNRLKTVNVEEFEKLRLPGN
;
A
#
# COMPACT_ATOMS: atom_id res chain seq x y z
N MET A 1 5.33 -26.48 -33.18
CA MET A 1 3.90 -26.45 -32.85
C MET A 1 3.66 -26.96 -31.44
N ASP A 2 4.24 -28.11 -31.07
CA ASP A 2 4.01 -28.75 -29.77
C ASP A 2 4.38 -27.88 -28.57
N ILE A 3 5.51 -27.18 -28.60
CA ILE A 3 5.93 -26.29 -27.50
C ILE A 3 4.92 -25.16 -27.26
N LEU A 4 4.41 -24.53 -28.33
CA LEU A 4 3.42 -23.45 -28.21
C LEU A 4 2.09 -23.98 -27.66
N LEU A 5 1.66 -25.15 -28.12
CA LEU A 5 0.46 -25.82 -27.61
C LEU A 5 0.62 -26.19 -26.14
N THR A 6 1.76 -26.77 -25.75
CA THR A 6 2.09 -27.11 -24.37
C THR A 6 2.08 -25.87 -23.47
N LEU A 7 2.72 -24.77 -23.89
CA LEU A 7 2.70 -23.50 -23.16
C LEU A 7 1.28 -22.95 -23.03
N TYR A 8 0.48 -23.05 -24.09
CA TYR A 8 -0.92 -22.64 -24.07
C TYR A 8 -1.75 -23.42 -23.06
N VAL A 9 -1.61 -24.76 -23.07
CA VAL A 9 -2.32 -25.65 -22.14
C VAL A 9 -1.90 -25.40 -20.69
N ILE A 10 -0.61 -25.26 -20.42
CA ILE A 10 -0.10 -24.93 -19.08
C ILE A 10 -0.68 -23.58 -18.62
N GLY A 11 -0.60 -22.55 -19.46
CA GLY A 11 -1.14 -21.23 -19.15
C GLY A 11 -2.66 -21.26 -18.90
N PHE A 12 -3.40 -22.05 -19.67
CA PHE A 12 -4.83 -22.25 -19.50
C PHE A 12 -5.14 -22.89 -18.13
N VAL A 13 -4.46 -23.98 -17.76
CA VAL A 13 -4.62 -24.65 -16.46
C VAL A 13 -4.29 -23.70 -15.30
N VAL A 14 -3.21 -22.94 -15.40
CA VAL A 14 -2.82 -21.95 -14.37
C VAL A 14 -3.89 -20.86 -14.23
N ASN A 15 -4.43 -20.35 -15.32
CA ASN A 15 -5.48 -19.32 -15.27
C ASN A 15 -6.81 -19.88 -14.77
N LEU A 16 -7.18 -21.11 -15.12
CA LEU A 16 -8.32 -21.81 -14.54
C LEU A 16 -8.20 -21.89 -13.01
N TYR A 17 -7.07 -22.34 -12.50
CA TYR A 17 -6.83 -22.43 -11.06
C TYR A 17 -6.94 -21.07 -10.37
N ARG A 18 -6.34 -20.02 -10.96
CA ARG A 18 -6.44 -18.65 -10.43
C ARG A 18 -7.88 -18.14 -10.41
N THR A 19 -8.64 -18.38 -11.48
CA THR A 19 -10.06 -18.00 -11.55
C THR A 19 -10.86 -18.74 -10.49
N TYR A 20 -10.61 -20.04 -10.30
CA TYR A 20 -11.26 -20.83 -9.25
C TYR A 20 -11.00 -20.28 -7.84
N VAL A 21 -9.74 -19.99 -7.50
CA VAL A 21 -9.38 -19.35 -6.21
C VAL A 21 -10.06 -17.99 -6.06
N THR A 22 -10.12 -17.19 -7.14
CA THR A 22 -10.78 -15.89 -7.14
C THR A 22 -12.29 -16.02 -6.85
N MET A 23 -12.95 -17.01 -7.46
CA MET A 23 -14.37 -17.31 -7.21
C MET A 23 -14.64 -17.69 -5.75
N ILE A 24 -13.77 -18.49 -5.13
CA ILE A 24 -13.85 -18.79 -3.69
C ILE A 24 -13.74 -17.50 -2.87
N GLY A 25 -12.80 -16.62 -3.22
CA GLY A 25 -12.63 -15.32 -2.57
C GLY A 25 -13.92 -14.48 -2.61
N PHE A 26 -14.58 -14.40 -3.77
CA PHE A 26 -15.84 -13.68 -3.90
C PHE A 26 -16.98 -14.32 -3.10
N LYS A 27 -17.06 -15.65 -3.06
CA LYS A 27 -18.05 -16.35 -2.23
C LYS A 27 -17.85 -16.03 -0.74
N ASN A 28 -16.60 -16.02 -0.28
CA ASN A 28 -16.28 -15.66 1.10
C ASN A 28 -16.61 -14.19 1.39
N MET A 29 -16.30 -13.27 0.47
CA MET A 29 -16.70 -11.86 0.58
C MET A 29 -18.21 -11.69 0.69
N GLN A 30 -18.98 -12.41 -0.12
CA GLN A 30 -20.44 -12.37 -0.05
C GLN A 30 -20.96 -12.85 1.31
N GLN A 31 -20.34 -13.88 1.90
CA GLN A 31 -20.71 -14.37 3.23
C GLN A 31 -20.32 -13.42 4.36
N THR A 32 -19.17 -12.77 4.26
CA THR A 32 -18.65 -11.88 5.33
C THR A 32 -19.22 -10.46 5.27
N LEU A 33 -19.44 -9.93 4.07
CA LEU A 33 -19.80 -8.52 3.86
C LEU A 33 -21.23 -8.35 3.33
N SER A 34 -21.95 -9.44 3.04
CA SER A 34 -23.29 -9.42 2.42
C SER A 34 -23.35 -8.70 1.06
N VAL A 35 -22.20 -8.46 0.42
CA VAL A 35 -22.09 -7.84 -0.90
C VAL A 35 -22.04 -8.92 -1.97
N ASN A 36 -23.00 -8.92 -2.89
CA ASN A 36 -22.96 -9.81 -4.05
C ASN A 36 -22.27 -9.11 -5.22
N VAL A 37 -20.96 -9.31 -5.33
CA VAL A 37 -20.11 -8.67 -6.35
C VAL A 37 -20.60 -8.96 -7.78
N PHE A 38 -21.07 -10.17 -8.06
CA PHE A 38 -21.55 -10.52 -9.41
C PHE A 38 -22.91 -9.93 -9.75
N LYS A 39 -23.71 -9.57 -8.75
CA LYS A 39 -24.96 -8.83 -8.96
C LYS A 39 -24.69 -7.36 -9.26
N GLU A 40 -23.72 -6.76 -8.57
CA GLU A 40 -23.33 -5.37 -8.79
C GLU A 40 -22.51 -5.18 -10.07
N ARG A 41 -21.71 -6.19 -10.44
CA ARG A 41 -20.77 -6.18 -11.57
C ARG A 41 -20.92 -7.46 -12.40
N PRO A 42 -22.02 -7.64 -13.15
CA PRO A 42 -22.26 -8.86 -13.94
C PRO A 42 -21.19 -9.09 -15.02
N GLU A 43 -20.54 -8.03 -15.50
CA GLU A 43 -19.43 -8.08 -16.45
C GLU A 43 -18.21 -8.84 -15.91
N LEU A 44 -18.06 -8.92 -14.59
CA LEU A 44 -16.93 -9.60 -13.94
C LEU A 44 -16.93 -11.10 -14.24
N MET A 45 -18.11 -11.72 -14.28
CA MET A 45 -18.23 -13.16 -14.59
C MET A 45 -17.78 -13.43 -16.03
N ARG A 46 -18.23 -12.61 -16.98
CA ARG A 46 -17.81 -12.70 -18.38
C ARG A 46 -16.29 -12.49 -18.50
N TYR A 47 -15.75 -11.50 -17.79
CA TYR A 47 -14.32 -11.22 -17.75
C TYR A 47 -13.52 -12.43 -17.23
N LEU A 48 -13.94 -13.08 -16.14
CA LEU A 48 -13.24 -14.24 -15.58
C LEU A 48 -13.18 -15.43 -16.56
N VAL A 49 -14.25 -15.66 -17.33
CA VAL A 49 -14.27 -16.70 -18.38
C VAL A 49 -13.34 -16.33 -19.53
N LEU A 50 -13.49 -15.11 -20.07
CA LEU A 50 -12.65 -14.64 -21.19
C LEU A 50 -11.17 -14.62 -20.84
N LYS A 51 -10.83 -14.30 -19.60
CA LYS A 51 -9.46 -14.28 -19.09
C LYS A 51 -8.78 -15.65 -19.14
N VAL A 52 -9.52 -16.73 -18.93
CA VAL A 52 -8.99 -18.10 -19.01
C VAL A 52 -8.73 -18.50 -20.46
N ILE A 53 -9.71 -18.25 -21.34
CA ILE A 53 -9.62 -18.62 -22.75
C ILE A 53 -8.55 -17.78 -23.44
N PHE A 54 -8.65 -16.45 -23.34
CA PHE A 54 -7.72 -15.51 -23.97
C PHE A 54 -6.56 -15.14 -23.05
N TRP A 55 -6.08 -16.10 -22.25
CA TRP A 55 -5.06 -15.83 -21.25
C TRP A 55 -3.79 -15.17 -21.81
N PRO A 56 -3.28 -15.46 -23.03
CA PRO A 56 -2.09 -14.78 -23.53
C PRO A 56 -2.33 -13.28 -23.74
N TYR A 57 -3.52 -12.92 -24.25
CA TYR A 57 -3.90 -11.52 -24.45
C TYR A 57 -3.98 -10.77 -23.12
N TYR A 58 -4.70 -11.32 -22.14
CA TYR A 58 -4.80 -10.72 -20.80
C TYR A 58 -3.46 -10.78 -20.04
N PHE A 59 -2.60 -11.74 -20.35
CA PHE A 59 -1.26 -11.82 -19.80
C PHE A 59 -0.43 -10.58 -20.19
N VAL A 60 -0.50 -10.18 -21.46
CA VAL A 60 0.24 -9.04 -21.99
C VAL A 60 -0.41 -7.70 -21.62
N THR A 61 -1.74 -7.60 -21.70
CA THR A 61 -2.44 -6.31 -21.59
C THR A 61 -2.72 -5.86 -20.16
N GLU A 62 -2.94 -6.77 -19.21
CA GLU A 62 -3.30 -6.39 -17.84
C GLU A 62 -2.13 -5.91 -16.98
N LYS A 63 -0.94 -6.46 -17.24
CA LYS A 63 0.27 -6.16 -16.46
C LYS A 63 1.48 -6.24 -17.37
N SER A 64 2.30 -5.19 -17.31
CA SER A 64 3.58 -5.19 -18.02
C SER A 64 4.47 -6.35 -17.55
N PRO A 65 5.34 -6.88 -18.42
CA PRO A 65 6.32 -7.91 -18.04
C PRO A 65 7.14 -7.51 -16.80
N LEU A 66 7.50 -6.23 -16.70
CA LEU A 66 8.26 -5.69 -15.57
C LEU A 66 7.50 -5.81 -14.24
N VAL A 67 6.20 -5.48 -14.24
CA VAL A 67 5.36 -5.63 -13.04
C VAL A 67 5.27 -7.10 -12.61
N ARG A 68 5.09 -8.01 -13.58
CA ARG A 68 5.02 -9.45 -13.30
C ARG A 68 6.32 -9.96 -12.70
N PHE A 69 7.44 -9.62 -13.32
CA PHE A 69 8.77 -9.96 -12.81
C PHE A 69 8.97 -9.44 -11.38
N SER A 70 8.65 -8.16 -11.15
CA SER A 70 8.73 -7.55 -9.82
C SER A 70 7.90 -8.29 -8.78
N GLU A 71 6.64 -8.62 -9.09
CA GLU A 71 5.75 -9.35 -8.17
C GLU A 71 6.14 -10.83 -7.99
N THR A 72 6.84 -11.44 -8.95
CA THR A 72 7.31 -12.82 -8.80
C THR A 72 8.57 -12.89 -7.93
N PHE A 73 9.54 -12.02 -8.17
CA PHE A 73 10.85 -12.11 -7.51
C PHE A 73 10.94 -11.25 -6.24
N PHE A 74 10.29 -10.10 -6.20
CA PHE A 74 10.48 -9.10 -5.14
C PHE A 74 9.25 -8.90 -4.26
N LYS A 75 8.16 -9.65 -4.45
CA LYS A 75 6.95 -9.52 -3.63
C LYS A 75 7.19 -9.74 -2.15
N HIS A 76 8.11 -10.65 -1.82
CA HIS A 76 8.52 -10.95 -0.44
C HIS A 76 9.92 -10.41 -0.11
N TYR A 77 10.52 -9.62 -1.01
CA TYR A 77 11.82 -9.02 -0.81
C TYR A 77 11.70 -7.75 0.00
N GLY A 78 12.44 -7.64 1.12
CA GLY A 78 12.52 -6.42 1.92
C GLY A 78 12.16 -6.66 3.38
N ASP A 79 11.24 -5.86 3.91
CA ASP A 79 10.88 -5.88 5.32
C ASP A 79 9.96 -7.05 5.66
N GLN A 80 10.28 -7.79 6.74
CA GLN A 80 9.46 -8.90 7.21
C GLN A 80 8.03 -8.43 7.51
N GLY A 81 7.04 -9.15 6.95
CA GLY A 81 5.63 -8.82 7.05
C GLY A 81 5.11 -7.85 5.99
N CYS A 82 6.01 -7.25 5.19
CA CYS A 82 5.63 -6.37 4.09
C CYS A 82 5.56 -7.13 2.76
N ARG A 83 4.60 -6.76 1.92
CA ARG A 83 4.48 -7.25 0.54
C ARG A 83 4.54 -6.09 -0.43
N TYR A 84 5.40 -6.21 -1.44
CA TYR A 84 5.58 -5.18 -2.46
C TYR A 84 4.90 -5.61 -3.75
N TYR A 85 3.88 -4.85 -4.15
CA TYR A 85 3.13 -5.09 -5.39
C TYR A 85 3.59 -4.14 -6.51
N GLY A 86 3.27 -4.47 -7.76
CA GLY A 86 3.73 -3.65 -8.88
C GLY A 86 5.25 -3.63 -8.99
N THR A 87 5.81 -2.49 -9.39
CA THR A 87 7.27 -2.24 -9.47
C THR A 87 7.92 -1.86 -8.14
N ARG A 88 7.16 -1.82 -7.03
CA ARG A 88 7.67 -1.38 -5.72
C ARG A 88 8.80 -2.27 -5.18
N GLY A 89 8.75 -3.57 -5.47
CA GLY A 89 9.79 -4.51 -5.05
C GLY A 89 11.14 -4.22 -5.71
N ILE A 90 11.13 -3.95 -7.02
CA ILE A 90 12.31 -3.51 -7.76
C ILE A 90 12.82 -2.17 -7.20
N ALA A 91 11.94 -1.20 -7.01
CA ALA A 91 12.34 0.11 -6.48
C ALA A 91 12.99 -0.01 -5.09
N ASN A 92 12.44 -0.86 -4.20
CA ASN A 92 13.07 -1.14 -2.91
C ASN A 92 14.43 -1.84 -3.06
N PHE A 93 14.56 -2.80 -3.97
CA PHE A 93 15.84 -3.47 -4.27
C PHE A 93 16.90 -2.48 -4.76
N VAL A 94 16.56 -1.58 -5.68
CA VAL A 94 17.46 -0.53 -6.18
C VAL A 94 17.87 0.42 -5.04
N ASN A 95 16.94 0.80 -4.17
CA ASN A 95 17.26 1.60 -2.98
C ASN A 95 18.20 0.85 -2.02
N ASP A 96 18.03 -0.46 -1.85
CA ASP A 96 18.92 -1.27 -1.02
C ASP A 96 20.34 -1.36 -1.59
N LEU A 97 20.49 -1.43 -2.92
CA LEU A 97 21.80 -1.40 -3.59
C LEU A 97 22.48 -0.03 -3.51
N THR A 98 21.71 1.05 -3.66
CA THR A 98 22.26 2.42 -3.78
C THR A 98 22.44 3.12 -2.44
N LYS A 99 21.51 2.93 -1.51
CA LYS A 99 21.46 3.62 -0.20
C LYS A 99 21.78 2.68 0.98
N GLY A 100 21.82 1.37 0.73
CA GLY A 100 22.03 0.36 1.76
C GLY A 100 20.75 -0.01 2.52
N LYS A 101 20.71 -1.25 3.01
CA LYS A 101 19.59 -1.80 3.78
C LYS A 101 19.41 -1.15 5.16
N GLN A 102 20.47 -0.59 5.73
CA GLN A 102 20.49 -0.04 7.08
C GLN A 102 20.30 1.49 7.13
N ARG A 103 19.92 2.11 6.01
CA ARG A 103 19.82 3.58 5.86
C ARG A 103 18.93 4.31 6.89
N TYR A 104 17.99 3.61 7.52
CA TYR A 104 17.12 4.16 8.56
C TYR A 104 17.31 3.53 9.95
N GLN A 105 18.40 2.79 10.17
CA GLN A 105 18.60 2.05 11.43
C GLN A 105 18.69 2.95 12.68
N HIS A 106 19.10 4.20 12.51
CA HIS A 106 19.22 5.18 13.59
C HIS A 106 17.99 6.11 13.71
N TYR A 107 16.99 5.93 12.85
CA TYR A 107 15.77 6.71 12.93
C TYR A 107 14.83 6.12 13.96
N LYS A 108 14.29 6.97 14.84
CA LYS A 108 13.15 6.61 15.68
C LYS A 108 11.89 6.78 14.84
N VAL A 109 11.30 5.66 14.42
CA VAL A 109 10.10 5.64 13.58
C VAL A 109 8.86 5.55 14.46
N GLN A 110 7.91 6.44 14.23
CA GLN A 110 6.61 6.50 14.85
C GLN A 110 5.53 6.52 13.77
N HIS A 111 4.42 5.84 14.05
CA HIS A 111 3.28 5.80 13.16
C HIS A 111 2.02 5.97 13.99
N PHE A 112 1.25 7.00 13.67
CA PHE A 112 0.07 7.40 14.42
C PHE A 112 -1.06 7.76 13.48
N VAL A 113 -2.28 7.64 14.00
CA VAL A 113 -3.50 8.05 13.32
C VAL A 113 -4.17 9.06 14.24
N TRP A 114 -4.22 10.32 13.83
CA TRP A 114 -4.77 11.41 14.62
C TRP A 114 -6.08 11.88 14.04
N GLU A 115 -7.02 12.25 14.90
CA GLU A 115 -8.23 12.94 14.46
C GLU A 115 -7.88 14.39 14.09
N LEU A 116 -8.43 14.87 12.98
CA LEU A 116 -8.26 16.26 12.53
C LEU A 116 -9.03 17.18 13.50
N ASN A 117 -8.32 18.05 14.22
CA ASN A 117 -8.94 18.99 15.16
C ASN A 117 -8.55 20.46 14.89
N SER A 118 -7.96 20.71 13.73
CA SER A 118 -7.48 22.04 13.36
C SER A 118 -8.52 22.84 12.58
N PRO A 119 -8.62 24.17 12.80
CA PRO A 119 -9.52 25.04 12.04
C PRO A 119 -9.17 25.10 10.54
N VAL A 120 -7.97 24.65 10.15
CA VAL A 120 -7.55 24.51 8.74
C VAL A 120 -8.29 23.35 8.04
N TYR A 121 -8.74 22.36 8.81
CA TYR A 121 -9.48 21.19 8.33
C TYR A 121 -10.87 21.15 9.00
N PRO A 122 -11.78 22.05 8.64
CA PRO A 122 -13.02 22.25 9.37
C PRO A 122 -13.91 21.00 9.33
N LYS A 123 -14.17 20.43 10.51
CA LYS A 123 -15.29 19.51 10.73
C LYS A 123 -16.59 20.26 10.45
N GLY A 124 -17.28 19.95 9.37
CA GLY A 124 -18.63 20.49 9.14
C GLY A 124 -19.00 20.80 7.70
N ASN A 125 -18.05 20.83 6.76
CA ASN A 125 -18.43 20.87 5.34
C ASN A 125 -18.73 19.44 4.88
N LEU A 126 -19.99 19.17 4.58
CA LEU A 126 -20.61 17.93 4.07
C LEU A 126 -19.89 17.26 2.86
N GLN A 127 -18.76 17.80 2.39
CA GLN A 127 -17.97 17.30 1.26
C GLN A 127 -16.62 16.70 1.68
N VAL A 128 -16.10 16.95 2.89
CA VAL A 128 -14.82 16.37 3.34
C VAL A 128 -15.12 15.13 4.20
N LYS A 129 -14.96 13.95 3.61
CA LYS A 129 -15.17 12.66 4.30
C LYS A 129 -14.03 12.28 5.24
N GLU A 130 -12.91 12.99 5.15
CA GLU A 130 -11.67 12.67 5.86
C GLU A 130 -11.69 13.31 7.25
N HIS A 131 -11.64 12.47 8.28
CA HIS A 131 -11.70 12.90 9.69
C HIS A 131 -10.37 12.61 10.43
N TYR A 132 -9.47 11.86 9.80
CA TYR A 132 -8.23 11.39 10.40
C TYR A 132 -7.03 11.65 9.48
N ALA A 133 -5.86 11.76 10.09
CA ALA A 133 -4.57 11.81 9.42
C ALA A 133 -3.73 10.60 9.84
N GLU A 134 -3.37 9.74 8.88
CA GLU A 134 -2.30 8.76 9.00
C GLU A 134 -0.97 9.47 8.87
N ILE A 135 -0.14 9.40 9.91
CA ILE A 135 1.12 10.12 9.97
C ILE A 135 2.26 9.15 10.24
N ILE A 136 3.25 9.18 9.35
CA ILE A 136 4.52 8.49 9.51
C ILE A 136 5.57 9.55 9.81
N LEU A 137 6.24 9.38 10.94
CA LEU A 137 7.32 10.24 11.37
C LEU A 137 8.56 9.39 11.65
N ALA A 138 9.69 9.76 11.07
CA ALA A 138 10.97 9.19 11.46
C ALA A 138 11.96 10.31 11.78
N VAL A 139 12.56 10.26 12.97
CA VAL A 139 13.47 11.33 13.45
C VAL A 139 14.86 10.76 13.70
N HIS A 140 15.88 11.46 13.22
CA HIS A 140 17.28 11.23 13.55
C HIS A 140 18.06 12.54 13.55
N LYS A 141 18.49 13.00 14.74
CA LYS A 141 19.08 14.33 14.93
C LYS A 141 18.11 15.41 14.37
N ASP A 142 18.62 16.36 13.58
CA ASP A 142 17.82 17.42 12.96
C ASP A 142 17.10 17.01 11.67
N HIS A 143 17.16 15.73 11.30
CA HIS A 143 16.50 15.21 10.10
C HIS A 143 15.19 14.50 10.44
N CYS A 144 14.09 15.04 9.90
CA CYS A 144 12.78 14.43 9.99
C CYS A 144 12.33 13.90 8.62
N LEU A 145 11.84 12.67 8.60
CA LEU A 145 11.06 12.13 7.49
C LEU A 145 9.60 12.17 7.90
N PHE A 146 8.79 12.84 7.10
CA PHE A 146 7.39 13.08 7.40
C PHE A 146 6.50 12.68 6.23
N GLN A 147 5.44 11.94 6.50
CA GLN A 147 4.37 11.68 5.54
C GLN A 147 3.04 11.76 6.26
N MET A 148 2.08 12.42 5.62
CA MET A 148 0.71 12.53 6.11
C MET A 148 -0.25 12.15 4.99
N VAL A 149 -1.23 11.30 5.30
CA VAL A 149 -2.29 10.88 4.39
C VAL A 149 -3.63 11.02 5.12
N MET A 150 -4.61 11.67 4.49
CA MET A 150 -5.93 11.85 5.08
C MET A 150 -6.80 10.61 4.87
N THR A 151 -7.58 10.23 5.89
CA THR A 151 -8.45 9.05 5.86
C THR A 151 -9.82 9.33 6.50
N ASP A 152 -10.83 8.61 6.01
CA ASP A 152 -12.23 8.72 6.45
C ASP A 152 -12.55 7.86 7.69
N LYS A 153 -11.72 6.86 7.97
CA LYS A 153 -11.92 5.93 9.08
C LYS A 153 -10.67 5.82 9.94
N PRO A 154 -10.84 5.65 11.27
CA PRO A 154 -9.73 5.31 12.13
C PRO A 154 -9.33 3.86 11.86
N PHE A 155 -8.03 3.60 11.85
CA PHE A 155 -7.51 2.24 11.84
C PHE A 155 -6.35 2.14 12.82
N ARG A 156 -6.07 0.90 13.26
CA ARG A 156 -4.92 0.66 14.11
C ARG A 156 -3.65 0.97 13.32
N SER A 157 -2.81 1.80 13.91
CA SER A 157 -1.46 2.06 13.42
C SER A 157 -0.79 0.74 13.02
N ARG A 158 -0.26 0.71 11.80
CA ARG A 158 0.63 -0.35 11.32
C ARG A 158 1.83 -0.40 12.26
N GLY A 159 1.96 -1.49 13.02
CA GLY A 159 3.04 -1.64 14.00
C GLY A 159 4.46 -1.62 13.41
N LYS A 160 4.59 -1.80 12.09
CA LYS A 160 5.89 -1.74 11.40
C LYS A 160 5.77 -0.94 10.10
N ILE A 161 6.58 0.10 9.99
CA ILE A 161 6.73 0.90 8.77
C ILE A 161 7.92 0.35 7.98
N SER A 162 7.70 0.10 6.69
CA SER A 162 8.75 -0.40 5.80
C SER A 162 9.74 0.70 5.41
N ARG A 163 11.00 0.34 5.14
CA ARG A 163 12.01 1.28 4.64
C ARG A 163 11.59 1.92 3.32
N TYR A 164 10.87 1.17 2.48
CA TYR A 164 10.31 1.69 1.24
C TYR A 164 9.27 2.81 1.48
N MET A 165 8.46 2.72 2.54
CA MET A 165 7.54 3.81 2.91
C MET A 165 8.30 5.03 3.43
N LEU A 166 9.40 4.81 4.16
CA LEU A 166 10.27 5.91 4.59
C LEU A 166 10.97 6.59 3.40
N ASP A 167 11.27 5.86 2.32
CA ASP A 167 11.83 6.44 1.10
C ASP A 167 10.85 7.39 0.39
N SER A 168 9.54 7.28 0.63
CA SER A 168 8.52 8.19 0.09
C SER A 168 8.17 9.35 1.02
N CYS A 169 8.74 9.41 2.22
CA CYS A 169 8.50 10.50 3.15
C CYS A 169 9.24 11.78 2.71
N GLU A 170 8.63 12.92 2.97
CA GLU A 170 9.24 14.23 2.77
C GLU A 170 10.34 14.45 3.81
N LYS A 171 11.47 15.04 3.39
CA LYS A 171 12.53 15.47 4.29
C LYS A 171 12.22 16.86 4.77
N LEU A 172 11.87 17.00 6.05
CA LEU A 172 11.53 18.27 6.66
C LEU A 172 12.50 18.62 7.78
N SER A 173 12.60 19.91 8.10
CA SER A 173 13.26 20.35 9.33
C SER A 173 12.43 19.96 10.54
N HIS A 174 13.06 19.92 11.72
CA HIS A 174 12.34 19.68 12.97
C HIS A 174 11.23 20.74 13.20
N GLU A 175 11.54 22.01 12.94
CA GLU A 175 10.58 23.12 13.09
C GLU A 175 9.37 22.96 12.17
N GLU A 176 9.59 22.67 10.89
CA GLU A 176 8.50 22.47 9.94
C GLU A 176 7.65 21.25 10.29
N THR A 177 8.30 20.17 10.76
CA THR A 177 7.61 18.96 11.22
C THR A 177 6.71 19.28 12.42
N CYS A 178 7.21 20.01 13.41
CA CYS A 178 6.41 20.44 14.57
C CYS A 178 5.24 21.33 14.15
N ASN A 179 5.46 22.28 13.26
CA ASN A 179 4.40 23.15 12.75
C ASN A 179 3.31 22.34 12.05
N ARG A 180 3.68 21.38 11.18
CA ARG A 180 2.70 20.51 10.51
C ARG A 180 1.94 19.63 11.50
N LEU A 181 2.59 19.02 12.47
CA LEU A 181 1.91 18.20 13.48
C LEU A 181 0.91 19.03 14.31
N LYS A 182 1.30 20.24 14.74
CA LYS A 182 0.40 21.18 15.42
C LYS A 182 -0.81 21.55 14.57
N THR A 183 -0.62 21.72 13.25
CA THR A 183 -1.73 22.01 12.33
C THR A 183 -2.69 20.84 12.11
N VAL A 184 -2.34 19.62 12.54
CA VAL A 184 -3.26 18.47 12.52
C VAL A 184 -4.08 18.43 13.80
N ASN A 185 -3.38 18.38 14.93
CA ASN A 185 -4.00 18.27 16.25
C ASN A 185 -3.01 18.73 17.33
N VAL A 186 -3.31 19.87 17.96
CA VAL A 186 -2.46 20.46 19.01
C VAL A 186 -2.41 19.57 20.26
N GLU A 187 -3.55 19.02 20.69
CA GLU A 187 -3.61 18.19 21.90
C GLU A 187 -2.81 16.90 21.76
N GLU A 188 -2.88 16.24 20.60
CA GLU A 188 -2.09 15.05 20.33
C GLU A 188 -0.60 15.36 20.15
N PHE A 189 -0.27 16.54 19.58
CA PHE A 189 1.10 17.00 19.50
C PHE A 189 1.72 17.24 20.87
N GLU A 190 1.02 17.88 21.81
CA GLU A 190 1.54 18.13 23.16
C GLU A 190 1.75 16.82 23.96
N LYS A 191 0.99 15.76 23.65
CA LYS A 191 1.21 14.42 24.22
C LYS A 191 2.42 13.70 23.59
N LEU A 192 2.84 14.11 22.39
CA LEU A 192 3.91 13.46 21.64
C LEU A 192 5.27 13.84 22.24
N ARG A 193 5.93 12.88 22.90
CA ARG A 193 7.35 13.05 23.29
C ARG A 193 8.25 12.85 22.08
N LEU A 194 8.53 13.93 21.36
CA LEU A 194 9.54 13.94 20.31
C LEU A 194 10.95 13.78 20.94
N PRO A 195 11.83 12.94 20.36
CA PRO A 195 13.21 12.84 20.83
C PRO A 195 13.94 14.15 20.52
N GLY A 196 14.27 14.95 21.54
CA GLY A 196 14.93 16.25 21.38
C GLY A 196 14.64 17.28 22.48
N ASN A 197 13.68 17.03 23.37
CA ASN A 197 13.50 17.71 24.65
C ASN A 197 13.96 16.83 25.81
#